data_AF-A0A5B0M8N7-F1
#
_entry.id   AF-A0A5B0M8N7-F1
#
_cell.length_a   1.000
_cell.length_b   1.000
_cell.length_c   1.000
_cell.angle_alpha   90.00
_cell.angle_beta   90.00
_cell.angle_gamma   90.00
#
_symmetry.space_group_name_H-M   'P 1'
#
loop_
_entity.id
_entity.type
_entity.pdbx_description
1 polymer ?
#
loop_
_entity_poly.entity_id
_entity_poly.type
_entity_poly.pdbx_seq_one_letter_code
_entity_poly.pdbx_strand_id
1 'polypeptide(L)'
;MQDGSLVTNNLNVQGGNFLFPDENFGLNFAGFDGIVEMVWKADRFSHCTEISTPLQSYNSCLGVSCEIPLTSLQTITWLQNLYYESKKEAFFRDTNKVIEDCQAWKEKQAQKAQKIPRKPR
;
A
#
# COMPACT_ATOMS: atom_id res chain seq x y z
N MET A 1 26.83 13.78 9.71
CA MET A 1 26.05 12.69 10.32
C MET A 1 24.61 13.14 10.35
N GLN A 2 23.69 12.39 9.76
CA GLN A 2 22.25 12.53 10.04
C GLN A 2 21.96 11.67 11.28
N ASP A 3 21.32 12.26 12.27
CA ASP A 3 21.02 11.67 13.58
C ASP A 3 19.73 10.81 13.56
N GLY A 4 19.04 10.75 12.42
CA GLY A 4 17.75 10.06 12.28
C GLY A 4 16.57 10.85 12.86
N SER A 5 16.76 12.11 13.23
CA SER A 5 15.67 12.98 13.68
C SER A 5 14.67 13.24 12.56
N LEU A 6 13.38 13.21 12.89
CA LEU A 6 12.30 13.50 11.95
C LEU A 6 12.34 14.98 11.54
N VAL A 7 12.44 15.23 10.24
CA VAL A 7 12.26 16.57 9.68
C VAL A 7 10.76 16.84 9.57
N THR A 8 10.26 17.84 10.30
CA THR A 8 8.82 18.15 10.35
C THR A 8 8.43 19.39 9.54
N ASN A 9 9.40 20.19 9.08
CA ASN A 9 9.17 21.49 8.46
C ASN A 9 10.00 21.64 7.18
N ASN A 10 9.58 22.53 6.28
CA ASN A 10 10.25 22.84 5.01
C ASN A 10 10.46 21.61 4.12
N LEU A 11 9.49 20.69 4.10
CA LEU A 11 9.58 19.47 3.29
C LEU A 11 9.54 19.79 1.79
N ASN A 12 8.90 20.92 1.44
CA ASN A 12 8.82 21.50 0.10
C ASN A 12 8.48 20.46 -0.98
N VAL A 13 7.55 19.56 -0.66
CA VAL A 13 7.05 18.55 -1.60
C VAL A 13 6.17 19.26 -2.63
N GLN A 14 6.34 18.90 -3.91
CA GLN A 14 5.46 19.30 -4.99
C GLN A 14 4.78 18.10 -5.66
N GLY A 15 3.55 18.31 -6.10
CA GLY A 15 2.71 17.27 -6.70
C GLY A 15 2.20 16.26 -5.67
N GLY A 16 1.92 15.04 -6.12
CA GLY A 16 1.36 14.00 -5.26
C GLY A 16 -0.11 14.22 -4.89
N ASN A 17 -0.83 15.08 -5.61
CA ASN A 17 -2.22 15.40 -5.32
C ASN A 17 -3.08 14.13 -5.31
N PHE A 18 -4.04 14.08 -4.40
CA PHE A 18 -4.99 12.98 -4.31
C PHE A 18 -6.31 13.41 -4.94
N LEU A 19 -6.67 12.79 -6.06
CA LEU A 19 -7.80 13.22 -6.88
C LEU A 19 -8.97 12.26 -6.78
N PHE A 20 -10.17 12.84 -6.85
CA PHE A 20 -11.46 12.19 -7.07
C PHE A 20 -12.02 12.71 -8.41
N PRO A 21 -11.61 12.11 -9.54
CA PRO A 21 -11.82 12.67 -10.86
C PRO A 21 -13.31 12.79 -11.24
N ASP A 22 -14.15 11.85 -10.82
CA ASP A 22 -15.57 11.83 -11.18
C ASP A 22 -16.37 12.90 -10.40
N GLU A 23 -15.83 13.34 -9.26
CA GLU A 23 -16.39 14.29 -8.31
C GLU A 23 -15.83 15.70 -8.52
N ASN A 24 -14.88 15.86 -9.45
CA ASN A 24 -14.13 17.11 -9.68
C ASN A 24 -13.55 17.70 -8.39
N PHE A 25 -13.09 16.84 -7.49
CA PHE A 25 -12.52 17.21 -6.21
C PHE A 25 -11.13 16.58 -6.04
N GLY A 26 -10.28 17.22 -5.23
CA GLY A 26 -8.96 16.68 -4.93
C GLY A 26 -8.27 17.44 -3.81
N LEU A 27 -7.28 16.79 -3.20
CA LEU A 27 -6.45 17.35 -2.17
C LEU A 27 -5.08 17.68 -2.76
N ASN A 28 -4.70 18.95 -2.65
CA ASN A 28 -3.39 19.42 -3.03
C ASN A 28 -2.44 19.33 -1.83
N PHE A 29 -1.35 18.57 -1.96
CA PHE A 29 -0.35 18.40 -0.91
C PHE A 29 0.90 19.27 -1.12
N ALA A 30 0.93 20.11 -2.15
CA ALA A 30 2.06 20.99 -2.40
C ALA A 30 2.29 21.96 -1.23
N GLY A 31 3.51 21.96 -0.70
CA GLY A 31 3.89 22.81 0.45
C GLY A 31 3.27 22.39 1.79
N PHE A 32 2.63 21.23 1.87
CA PHE A 32 2.12 20.71 3.14
C PHE A 32 3.25 20.09 3.96
N ASP A 33 3.45 20.63 5.18
CA ASP A 33 4.41 20.13 6.16
C ASP A 33 3.66 19.33 7.23
N GLY A 34 3.54 18.02 7.05
CA GLY A 34 2.92 17.15 8.05
C GLY A 34 2.30 15.86 7.51
N ILE A 35 1.42 15.28 8.32
CA ILE A 35 0.67 14.05 8.01
C ILE A 35 -0.76 14.43 7.63
N VAL A 36 -1.24 13.88 6.52
CA VAL A 36 -2.66 13.95 6.14
C VAL A 36 -3.29 12.58 6.39
N GLU A 37 -4.37 12.56 7.15
CA GLU A 37 -5.21 11.38 7.32
C GLU A 37 -6.57 11.64 6.68
N MET A 38 -7.08 10.65 5.94
CA MET A 38 -8.41 10.74 5.33
C MET A 38 -9.12 9.39 5.39
N VAL A 39 -10.44 9.46 5.50
CA VAL A 39 -11.33 8.29 5.42
C VAL A 39 -12.36 8.57 4.37
N TRP A 40 -12.45 7.68 3.37
CA TRP A 40 -13.40 7.80 2.28
C TRP A 40 -13.92 6.43 1.85
N LYS A 41 -14.96 6.44 1.02
CA LYS A 41 -15.59 5.23 0.50
C LYS A 41 -14.93 4.79 -0.82
N ALA A 42 -13.80 4.10 -0.72
CA ALA A 42 -12.94 3.73 -1.86
C ALA A 42 -13.61 2.86 -2.94
N ASP A 43 -14.67 2.11 -2.58
CA ASP A 43 -15.46 1.30 -3.51
C ASP A 43 -16.47 2.12 -4.33
N ARG A 44 -16.75 3.37 -3.94
CA ARG A 44 -17.70 4.25 -4.64
C ARG A 44 -17.06 5.41 -5.37
N PHE A 45 -16.00 5.95 -4.82
CA PHE A 45 -15.35 7.14 -5.35
C PHE A 45 -14.07 6.72 -6.08
N SER A 46 -14.08 6.92 -7.40
CA SER A 46 -12.87 6.75 -8.21
C SER A 46 -11.79 7.68 -7.65
N HIS A 47 -10.56 7.19 -7.54
CA HIS A 47 -9.48 7.97 -6.96
C HIS A 47 -8.13 7.59 -7.55
N CYS A 48 -7.23 8.57 -7.58
CA CYS A 48 -5.85 8.34 -7.98
C CYS A 48 -4.90 9.36 -7.32
N THR A 49 -3.63 8.98 -7.24
CA THR A 49 -2.57 9.89 -6.79
C THR A 49 -1.79 10.35 -8.01
N GLU A 50 -1.64 11.66 -8.17
CA GLU A 50 -0.76 12.22 -9.19
C GLU A 50 0.71 11.95 -8.87
N ILE A 51 1.56 12.02 -9.90
CA ILE A 51 3.00 11.84 -9.71
C ILE A 51 3.54 12.99 -8.85
N SER A 52 4.22 12.66 -7.76
CA SER A 52 5.04 13.62 -7.03
C SER A 52 6.40 13.77 -7.71
N THR A 53 6.78 14.98 -8.11
CA THR A 53 8.10 15.28 -8.68
C THR A 53 9.01 15.88 -7.62
N PRO A 54 10.12 15.21 -7.25
CA PRO A 54 11.14 15.82 -6.42
C PRO A 54 12.04 16.63 -7.36
N LEU A 55 11.55 17.76 -7.88
CA LEU A 55 12.38 18.53 -8.82
C LEU A 55 13.63 19.09 -8.12
N GLN A 56 13.55 19.32 -6.80
CA GLN A 56 14.64 19.89 -5.97
C GLN A 56 14.63 19.43 -4.49
N SER A 57 13.80 18.45 -4.12
CA SER A 57 13.60 18.03 -2.72
C SER A 57 14.21 16.66 -2.45
N TYR A 58 14.94 16.51 -1.34
CA TYR A 58 15.42 15.21 -0.85
C TYR A 58 14.33 14.41 -0.11
N ASN A 59 13.15 15.01 0.09
CA ASN A 59 12.08 14.42 0.87
C ASN A 59 11.15 13.60 -0.03
N SER A 60 10.66 12.48 0.50
CA SER A 60 9.72 11.60 -0.19
C SER A 60 8.35 11.66 0.47
N CYS A 61 7.29 11.62 -0.33
CA CYS A 61 5.94 11.38 0.18
C CYS A 61 5.66 9.89 0.28
N LEU A 62 5.17 9.46 1.44
CA LEU A 62 4.70 8.10 1.68
C LEU A 62 3.18 8.12 1.83
N GLY A 63 2.49 7.41 0.96
CA GLY A 63 1.07 7.09 1.11
C GLY A 63 0.91 5.69 1.70
N VAL A 64 0.09 5.56 2.74
CA VAL A 64 -0.31 4.26 3.31
C VAL A 64 -1.83 4.18 3.27
N SER A 65 -2.36 3.11 2.69
CA SER A 65 -3.79 2.80 2.74
C SER A 65 -4.05 1.65 3.71
N CYS A 66 -5.08 1.79 4.53
CA CYS A 66 -5.61 0.73 5.38
C CYS A 66 -7.06 0.48 4.99
N GLU A 67 -7.27 -0.55 4.18
CA GLU A 67 -8.61 -0.99 3.76
C GLU A 67 -8.97 -2.31 4.40
N ILE A 68 -10.27 -2.55 4.58
CA ILE A 68 -10.80 -3.84 5.02
C ILE A 68 -11.36 -4.54 3.78
N PRO A 69 -10.57 -5.38 3.09
CA PRO A 69 -11.08 -6.11 1.96
C PRO A 69 -12.11 -7.15 2.42
N LEU A 70 -13.09 -7.43 1.56
CA LEU A 70 -14.18 -8.37 1.85
C LEU A 70 -13.67 -9.75 2.31
N THR A 71 -12.55 -10.20 1.75
CA THR A 71 -11.90 -11.46 2.10
C THR A 71 -11.37 -11.48 3.54
N SER A 72 -10.82 -10.35 4.01
CA SER A 72 -10.41 -10.21 5.41
C SER A 72 -11.61 -10.27 6.35
N LEU A 73 -12.71 -9.60 6.00
CA LEU A 73 -13.95 -9.65 6.79
C LEU A 73 -14.53 -11.06 6.87
N GLN A 74 -14.56 -11.79 5.76
CA GLN A 74 -14.99 -13.19 5.72
C GLN A 74 -14.12 -14.07 6.60
N THR A 75 -12.79 -13.91 6.52
CA THR A 75 -11.84 -14.66 7.36
C THR A 75 -12.08 -14.36 8.85
N ILE A 76 -12.23 -13.09 9.23
CA ILE A 76 -12.54 -12.70 10.61
C ILE A 76 -13.83 -13.37 11.09
N THR A 77 -14.86 -13.36 10.24
CA THR A 77 -16.15 -14.00 10.55
C THR A 77 -15.99 -15.51 10.75
N TRP A 78 -15.20 -16.18 9.90
CA TRP A 78 -14.92 -17.62 10.06
C TRP A 78 -14.19 -17.92 11.37
N LEU A 79 -13.20 -17.10 11.73
CA LEU A 79 -12.46 -17.24 12.99
C LEU A 79 -13.36 -17.05 14.22
N GLN A 80 -14.20 -16.02 14.22
CA GLN A 80 -15.16 -15.75 15.30
C GLN A 80 -16.18 -16.87 15.47
N ASN A 81 -16.57 -17.53 14.38
CA ASN A 81 -17.50 -18.66 14.40
C ASN A 81 -16.82 -20.02 14.61
N LEU A 82 -15.54 -20.05 15.00
CA LEU A 82 -14.77 -21.28 15.23
C LEU A 82 -14.81 -22.25 14.05
N TYR A 83 -14.88 -21.71 12.82
CA TYR A 83 -15.05 -22.49 11.58
C TYR A 83 -14.01 -23.62 11.47
N TYR A 84 -12.76 -23.32 11.79
CA TYR A 84 -11.65 -24.27 11.71
C TYR A 84 -11.66 -25.33 12.82
N GLU A 85 -12.36 -25.11 13.93
CA GLU A 85 -12.55 -26.16 14.95
C GLU A 85 -13.49 -27.24 14.43
N SER A 86 -14.56 -26.84 13.74
CA SER A 86 -15.50 -27.76 13.10
C SER A 86 -14.95 -28.43 11.83
N LYS A 87 -13.97 -27.80 11.17
CA LYS A 87 -13.40 -28.25 9.89
C LYS A 87 -11.88 -28.17 9.86
N LYS A 88 -11.23 -29.07 10.59
CA LYS A 88 -9.75 -29.16 10.66
C LYS A 88 -9.09 -29.35 9.29
N GLU A 89 -9.72 -30.07 8.36
CA GLU A 89 -9.20 -30.23 7.00
C GLU A 89 -9.10 -28.90 6.25
N ALA A 90 -10.08 -28.01 6.43
CA ALA A 90 -10.07 -26.69 5.82
C ALA A 90 -8.90 -25.84 6.37
N PHE A 91 -8.55 -25.99 7.65
CA PHE A 91 -7.41 -25.32 8.25
C PHE A 91 -6.09 -25.70 7.57
N PHE A 92 -5.84 -27.01 7.41
CA PHE A 92 -4.62 -27.48 6.76
C PHE A 92 -4.55 -27.07 5.29
N ARG A 93 -5.68 -27.18 4.56
CA ARG A 93 -5.78 -26.74 3.17
C ARG A 93 -5.43 -25.26 3.02
N ASP A 94 -6.05 -24.40 3.83
CA ASP A 94 -5.87 -22.95 3.71
C ASP A 94 -4.45 -22.55 4.13
N THR A 95 -3.89 -23.18 5.17
CA THR A 95 -2.49 -22.95 5.60
C THR A 95 -1.49 -23.36 4.53
N ASN A 96 -1.67 -24.54 3.92
CA ASN A 96 -0.82 -25.00 2.82
C ASN A 96 -0.90 -24.04 1.62
N LYS A 97 -2.10 -23.55 1.30
CA LYS A 97 -2.28 -22.58 0.23
C LYS A 97 -1.51 -21.29 0.47
N VAL A 98 -1.52 -20.77 1.71
CA VAL A 98 -0.71 -19.59 2.07
C VAL A 98 0.78 -19.86 1.88
N ILE A 99 1.28 -21.02 2.29
CA ILE A 99 2.70 -21.39 2.11
C ILE A 99 3.07 -21.45 0.62
N GLU A 100 2.23 -22.10 -0.19
CA GLU A 100 2.42 -22.19 -1.65
C GLU A 100 2.43 -20.80 -2.30
N ASP A 101 1.50 -19.93 -1.95
CA ASP A 101 1.42 -18.56 -2.48
C ASP A 101 2.65 -17.73 -2.09
N CYS A 102 3.15 -17.89 -0.86
CA CYS A 102 4.40 -17.27 -0.42
C CYS A 102 5.60 -17.76 -1.23
N GLN A 103 5.68 -19.06 -1.52
CA GLN A 103 6.75 -19.63 -2.35
C GLN A 103 6.67 -19.10 -3.79
N ALA A 104 5.49 -19.16 -4.40
CA ALA A 104 5.26 -18.64 -5.75
C ALA A 104 5.59 -17.15 -5.86
N TRP A 105 5.27 -16.35 -4.83
CA TRP A 105 5.65 -14.95 -4.77
C TRP A 105 7.18 -14.77 -4.73
N LYS A 106 7.90 -15.52 -3.89
CA LYS A 106 9.37 -15.47 -3.81
C LYS A 106 10.02 -15.80 -5.16
N GLU A 107 9.53 -16.83 -5.84
CA GLU A 107 10.00 -17.22 -7.18
C GLU A 107 9.76 -16.12 -8.20
N LYS A 108 8.57 -15.50 -8.20
CA LYS A 108 8.26 -14.35 -9.07
C LYS A 108 9.21 -13.18 -8.82
N GLN A 109 9.55 -12.89 -7.57
CA GLN A 109 10.53 -11.83 -7.26
C GLN A 109 11.94 -12.17 -7.77
N ALA A 110 12.38 -13.43 -7.59
CA ALA A 110 13.67 -13.88 -8.10
C ALA A 110 13.75 -13.78 -9.63
N GLN A 111 12.69 -14.18 -10.34
CA GLN A 111 12.61 -14.07 -11.80
C GLN A 111 12.59 -12.60 -12.27
N LYS A 112 11.91 -11.70 -11.55
CA LYS A 112 11.95 -10.26 -11.84
C LYS A 112 13.35 -9.70 -11.69
N ALA A 113 14.07 -10.07 -10.64
CA ALA A 113 15.45 -9.63 -10.41
C ALA A 113 16.43 -10.09 -11.51
N GLN A 114 16.22 -11.29 -12.06
CA GLN A 114 17.04 -11.82 -13.17
C GLN A 114 16.75 -11.15 -14.52
N LYS A 115 15.53 -10.62 -14.72
CA LYS A 115 15.11 -9.96 -15.97
C LYS A 115 15.49 -8.48 -16.06
N ILE A 116 16.04 -7.88 -15.01
CA ILE A 116 16.55 -6.51 -15.05
C ILE A 116 17.89 -6.53 -15.81
N PRO A 117 17.99 -5.92 -17.02
CA PRO A 117 19.24 -5.91 -17.75
C PRO A 117 20.29 -5.14 -16.95
N ARG A 118 21.45 -5.76 -16.71
CA ARG A 118 22.62 -5.06 -16.16
C ARG A 118 23.01 -3.98 -17.17
N LYS A 119 22.76 -2.70 -16.85
CA LYS A 119 23.28 -1.59 -17.66
C LYS A 119 24.81 -1.73 -17.75
N PRO A 120 25.41 -1.70 -18.94
CA PRO A 120 26.86 -1.68 -19.07
C PRO A 120 27.41 -0.40 -18.42
N ARG A 121 28.53 -0.56 -17.72
CA ARG A 121 29.21 0.46 -16.93
C ARG A 121 30.06 1.36 -17.82
#